data_AF-A0A4T0WFT2-F1
#
_entry.id   AF-A0A4T0WFT2-F1
#
_cell.length_a   1.000
_cell.length_b   1.000
_cell.length_c   1.000
_cell.angle_alpha   90.00
_cell.angle_beta   90.00
_cell.angle_gamma   90.00
#
_symmetry.space_group_name_H-M   'P 1'
#
loop_
_entity.id
_entity.type
_entity.pdbx_description
1 polymer ?
#
loop_
_entity_poly.entity_id
_entity_poly.type
_entity_poly.pdbx_seq_one_letter_code
_entity_poly.pdbx_strand_id
1 'polypeptide(L)'
;MTSESSSPSPSRHPTLPSSPYPYASAPDIIRAHQKDAYYKGHLSNTLTSLHRLLLGARSAHASTSLHTLLADTLYLGLTTLPGNRTLGEEYCDLVQLHVGSDPESRDPAGALPTLPRRAAYIASSVLLPHLLARLLPSVRARLRSSLERIALSSSSNSSSAAAAKSPDSRPSARATVAAYLLANLPSITSAAPLHAATLAVFYFTGTYYELAKRLLGLRYVFTRRVPDSPDRAGYEVLGVLLVAQLAVQSYLHVRSTISELSTTRASNTAARERAAGPHAVNVSLDANAYAANTAVLLSDAAATTTTTAPGAKLDVAAMTHTPAIPDAAGARFDLSDDAVMAYIAGAAQRKCTLCLEELKDPSATQCGHVFCWACIGDWVREKPECPLCRREAMVQHILPLRAA
;
A
#
# COMPACT_ATOMS: atom_id res chain seq x y z
N MET A 1 57.91 40.41 -6.29
CA MET A 1 57.53 39.11 -5.69
C MET A 1 56.37 39.36 -4.74
N THR A 2 55.16 39.32 -5.26
CA THR A 2 53.92 39.36 -4.47
C THR A 2 53.00 38.33 -5.11
N SER A 3 52.89 37.21 -4.41
CA SER A 3 52.05 36.06 -4.70
C SER A 3 50.58 36.45 -4.66
N GLU A 4 49.90 36.40 -5.81
CA GLU A 4 48.44 36.41 -5.89
C GLU A 4 47.91 35.11 -5.27
N SER A 5 47.26 35.24 -4.12
CA SER A 5 46.47 34.18 -3.51
C SER A 5 45.20 33.98 -4.33
N SER A 6 45.11 32.85 -5.04
CA SER A 6 43.89 32.38 -5.67
C SER A 6 42.78 32.23 -4.62
N SER A 7 41.69 32.98 -4.81
CA SER A 7 40.44 32.85 -4.05
C SER A 7 39.80 31.47 -4.26
N PRO A 8 39.28 30.81 -3.21
CA PRO A 8 38.57 29.55 -3.36
C PRO A 8 37.22 29.79 -4.03
N SER A 9 36.93 28.96 -5.03
CA SER A 9 35.65 28.89 -5.74
C SER A 9 34.45 28.83 -4.77
N PRO A 10 33.32 29.48 -5.07
CA PRO A 10 32.15 29.46 -4.19
C PRO A 10 31.62 28.04 -4.02
N SER A 11 31.39 27.64 -2.76
CA SER A 11 30.81 26.37 -2.36
C SER A 11 29.53 26.06 -3.17
N ARG A 12 29.50 24.91 -3.86
CA ARG A 12 28.34 24.45 -4.67
C ARG A 12 27.11 24.09 -3.83
N HIS A 13 27.21 24.12 -2.51
CA HIS A 13 26.10 23.80 -1.61
C HIS A 13 25.53 25.09 -1.02
N PRO A 14 24.22 25.36 -1.17
CA PRO A 14 23.61 26.52 -0.55
C PRO A 14 23.80 26.39 0.96
N THR A 15 24.38 27.36 1.65
CA THR A 15 24.39 27.40 3.12
C THR A 15 23.21 28.25 3.59
N LEU A 16 22.68 27.97 4.77
CA LEU A 16 21.82 28.98 5.43
C LEU A 16 22.69 30.20 5.71
N PRO A 17 22.22 31.43 5.43
CA PRO A 17 22.96 32.65 5.79
C PRO A 17 23.20 32.77 7.31
N SER A 18 22.49 32.01 8.13
CA SER A 18 22.55 32.04 9.59
C SER A 18 23.28 30.86 10.26
N SER A 19 23.74 29.84 9.51
CA SER A 19 24.38 28.65 10.10
C SER A 19 25.73 28.34 9.44
N PRO A 20 26.79 28.08 10.24
CA PRO A 20 28.12 27.73 9.70
C PRO A 20 28.18 26.31 9.13
N TYR A 21 27.08 25.55 9.17
CA TYR A 21 27.03 24.16 8.79
C TYR A 21 26.37 23.95 7.41
N PRO A 22 26.95 23.11 6.53
CA PRO A 22 26.38 22.82 5.23
C PRO A 22 25.15 21.90 5.33
N TYR A 23 24.22 22.01 4.37
CA TYR A 23 23.10 21.08 4.28
C TYR A 23 23.58 19.65 3.98
N ALA A 24 22.78 18.69 4.43
CA ALA A 24 23.02 17.29 4.17
C ALA A 24 22.95 16.97 2.66
N SER A 25 23.87 16.13 2.22
CA SER A 25 23.84 15.58 0.86
C SER A 25 22.89 14.38 0.75
N ALA A 26 22.36 14.13 -0.44
CA ALA A 26 21.49 12.99 -0.74
C ALA A 26 21.97 11.61 -0.19
N PRO A 27 23.24 11.17 -0.34
CA PRO A 27 23.68 9.87 0.18
C PRO A 27 23.52 9.71 1.69
N ASP A 28 23.83 10.75 2.45
CA ASP A 28 23.76 10.67 3.91
C ASP A 28 22.30 10.71 4.39
N ILE A 29 21.42 11.42 3.68
CA ILE A 29 19.97 11.38 3.93
C ILE A 29 19.44 9.96 3.70
N ILE A 30 19.84 9.31 2.61
CA ILE A 30 19.44 7.93 2.29
C ILE A 30 19.96 6.96 3.37
N ARG A 31 21.23 7.06 3.77
CA ARG A 31 21.81 6.20 4.81
C ARG A 31 21.10 6.38 6.16
N ALA A 32 20.81 7.63 6.55
CA ALA A 32 20.06 7.91 7.77
C ALA A 32 18.67 7.26 7.72
N HIS A 33 17.94 7.44 6.61
CA HIS A 33 16.63 6.83 6.42
C HIS A 33 16.68 5.29 6.45
N GLN A 34 17.65 4.68 5.78
CA GLN A 34 17.85 3.23 5.79
C GLN A 34 18.15 2.70 7.19
N LYS A 35 18.97 3.42 7.97
CA LYS A 35 19.30 3.05 9.35
C LYS A 35 18.07 3.15 10.26
N ASP A 36 17.24 4.17 10.08
CA ASP A 36 15.98 4.32 10.80
C ASP A 36 14.99 3.19 10.44
N ALA A 37 14.85 2.88 9.14
CA ALA A 37 14.00 1.78 8.67
C ALA A 37 14.44 0.42 9.24
N TYR A 38 15.75 0.18 9.35
CA TYR A 38 16.29 -1.03 9.96
C TYR A 38 15.84 -1.20 11.42
N TYR A 39 15.95 -0.15 12.25
CA TYR A 39 15.55 -0.23 13.66
C TYR A 39 14.04 -0.32 13.84
N LYS A 40 13.26 0.40 13.02
CA LYS A 40 11.80 0.27 12.98
C LYS A 40 11.37 -1.16 12.66
N GLY A 41 11.97 -1.77 11.64
CA GLY A 41 11.72 -3.17 11.26
C GLY A 41 12.12 -4.15 12.37
N HIS A 42 13.26 -3.94 13.03
CA HIS A 42 13.68 -4.77 14.16
C HIS A 42 12.70 -4.69 15.34
N LEU A 43 12.20 -3.50 15.65
CA LEU A 43 11.19 -3.29 16.70
C LEU A 43 9.86 -3.97 16.33
N SER A 44 9.40 -3.82 15.08
CA SER A 44 8.20 -4.50 14.58
C SER A 44 8.32 -6.02 14.72
N ASN A 45 9.45 -6.61 14.31
CA ASN A 45 9.69 -8.05 14.43
C ASN A 45 9.72 -8.53 15.89
N THR A 46 10.28 -7.72 16.78
CA THR A 46 10.28 -8.02 18.22
C THR A 46 8.86 -8.01 18.78
N LEU A 47 8.05 -7.02 18.40
CA LEU A 47 6.63 -6.92 18.80
C LEU A 47 5.81 -8.09 18.26
N THR A 48 6.02 -8.49 16.99
CA THR A 48 5.37 -9.66 16.41
C THR A 48 5.78 -10.94 17.13
N SER A 49 7.05 -11.07 17.51
CA SER A 49 7.55 -12.24 18.26
C SER A 49 6.96 -12.31 19.66
N LEU A 50 6.89 -11.19 20.39
CA LEU A 50 6.24 -11.11 21.69
C LEU A 50 4.74 -11.43 21.60
N HIS A 51 4.04 -10.87 20.60
CA HIS A 51 2.63 -11.19 20.37
C HIS A 51 2.45 -12.69 20.08
N ARG A 52 3.31 -13.28 19.24
CA ARG A 52 3.26 -14.72 18.93
C ARG A 52 3.41 -15.60 20.17
N LEU A 53 4.30 -15.23 21.11
CA LEU A 53 4.51 -15.98 22.35
C LEU A 53 3.32 -15.87 23.31
N LEU A 54 2.61 -14.74 23.32
CA LEU A 54 1.53 -14.47 24.28
C LEU A 54 0.15 -14.94 23.80
N LEU A 55 -0.18 -14.73 22.52
CA LEU A 55 -1.55 -14.94 21.98
C LEU A 55 -1.57 -15.88 20.76
N GLY A 56 -0.44 -16.53 20.45
CA GLY A 56 -0.32 -17.48 19.34
C GLY A 56 0.00 -16.83 17.99
N ALA A 57 0.32 -17.67 17.01
CA ALA A 57 0.80 -17.22 15.70
C ALA A 57 -0.30 -16.57 14.86
N ARG A 58 -1.54 -17.10 14.94
CA ARG A 58 -2.68 -16.58 14.17
C ARG A 58 -3.02 -15.13 14.55
N SER A 59 -3.11 -14.84 15.85
CA SER A 59 -3.35 -13.48 16.35
C SER A 59 -2.21 -12.53 15.98
N ALA A 60 -0.97 -13.01 16.07
CA ALA A 60 0.21 -12.23 15.72
C ALA A 60 0.21 -11.82 14.24
N HIS A 61 -0.09 -12.75 13.33
CA HIS A 61 -0.17 -12.46 11.90
C HIS A 61 -1.33 -11.51 11.55
N ALA A 62 -2.49 -11.69 12.16
CA ALA A 62 -3.63 -10.77 11.97
C ALA A 62 -3.31 -9.33 12.41
N SER A 63 -2.37 -9.16 13.34
CA SER A 63 -1.98 -7.87 13.92
C SER A 63 -0.71 -7.27 13.33
N THR A 64 -0.17 -7.81 12.23
CA THR A 64 1.10 -7.36 11.62
C THR A 64 1.10 -5.85 11.27
N SER A 65 -0.01 -5.34 10.74
CA SER A 65 -0.14 -3.90 10.42
C SER A 65 -0.14 -3.03 11.68
N LEU A 66 -0.68 -3.53 12.79
CA LEU A 66 -0.66 -2.86 14.09
C LEU A 66 0.74 -2.89 14.70
N HIS A 67 1.49 -4.00 14.56
CA HIS A 67 2.88 -4.07 15.01
C HIS A 67 3.77 -3.06 14.31
N THR A 68 3.60 -2.90 13.00
CA THR A 68 4.35 -1.92 12.21
C THR A 68 4.00 -0.49 12.61
N LEU A 69 2.71 -0.18 12.75
CA LEU A 69 2.26 1.12 13.26
C LEU A 69 2.83 1.40 14.66
N LEU A 70 2.75 0.44 15.56
CA LEU A 70 3.22 0.57 16.94
C LEU A 70 4.74 0.72 16.99
N ALA A 71 5.49 -0.01 16.16
CA ALA A 71 6.93 0.14 16.03
C ALA A 71 7.31 1.54 15.54
N ASP A 72 6.69 2.03 14.47
CA ASP A 72 7.00 3.33 13.89
C ASP A 72 6.66 4.48 14.84
N THR A 73 5.49 4.42 15.48
CA THR A 73 5.04 5.41 16.47
C THR A 73 5.88 5.38 17.73
N LEU A 74 6.25 4.20 18.24
CA LEU A 74 7.13 4.07 19.42
C LEU A 74 8.54 4.55 19.11
N TYR A 75 9.08 4.18 17.95
CA TYR A 75 10.41 4.62 17.52
C TYR A 75 10.47 6.14 17.43
N LEU A 76 9.62 6.76 16.60
CA LEU A 76 9.62 8.22 16.45
C LEU A 76 9.10 8.95 17.70
N GLY A 77 8.24 8.31 18.49
CA GLY A 77 7.75 8.84 19.76
C GLY A 77 8.83 8.88 20.84
N LEU A 78 9.78 7.95 20.84
CA LEU A 78 10.90 7.94 21.79
C LEU A 78 12.12 8.71 21.27
N THR A 79 12.37 8.74 19.97
CA THR A 79 13.49 9.48 19.39
C THR A 79 13.07 10.93 19.10
N THR A 80 12.14 11.10 18.17
CA THR A 80 11.81 12.36 17.51
C THR A 80 10.81 13.22 18.27
N LEU A 81 10.10 12.74 19.30
CA LEU A 81 9.18 13.57 20.11
C LEU A 81 9.83 14.23 21.33
N PRO A 82 10.69 13.54 22.14
CA PRO A 82 11.48 14.19 23.19
C PRO A 82 12.82 14.73 22.65
N GLY A 83 13.53 14.00 21.79
CA GLY A 83 14.83 14.40 21.19
C GLY A 83 14.80 14.83 19.70
N ASN A 84 15.68 15.73 19.29
CA ASN A 84 15.69 16.23 17.91
C ASN A 84 16.36 15.29 16.90
N ARG A 85 16.79 14.08 17.32
CA ARG A 85 17.57 13.16 16.50
C ARG A 85 17.06 11.72 16.59
N THR A 86 16.95 11.06 15.45
CA THR A 86 16.80 9.58 15.33
C THR A 86 18.16 8.89 15.37
N LEU A 87 18.17 7.55 15.47
CA LEU A 87 19.42 6.78 15.45
C LEU A 87 20.13 6.87 14.10
N GLY A 88 19.39 6.97 12.99
CA GLY A 88 19.94 7.20 11.66
C GLY A 88 20.50 8.60 11.49
N GLU A 89 19.87 9.59 12.10
CA GLU A 89 20.36 10.96 12.17
C GLU A 89 21.61 11.09 13.03
N GLU A 90 21.70 10.36 14.13
CA GLU A 90 22.92 10.21 14.91
C GLU A 90 24.02 9.52 14.11
N TYR A 91 23.69 8.43 13.42
CA TYR A 91 24.63 7.66 12.61
C TYR A 91 25.27 8.48 11.47
N CYS A 92 24.53 9.43 10.89
CA CYS A 92 25.01 10.26 9.78
C CYS A 92 25.41 11.68 10.19
N ASP A 93 25.48 11.98 11.50
CA ASP A 93 25.77 13.33 12.00
C ASP A 93 24.81 14.43 11.48
N LEU A 94 23.53 14.07 11.35
CA LEU A 94 22.47 14.94 10.84
C LEU A 94 21.60 15.51 11.98
N VAL A 95 21.16 16.75 11.79
CA VAL A 95 20.16 17.41 12.63
C VAL A 95 19.09 18.04 11.73
N GLN A 96 17.83 17.92 12.14
CA GLN A 96 16.69 18.55 11.46
C GLN A 96 16.59 20.02 11.85
N LEU A 97 16.53 20.91 10.86
CA LEU A 97 16.22 22.32 11.02
C LEU A 97 14.96 22.68 10.24
N HIS A 98 14.20 23.64 10.75
CA HIS A 98 13.10 24.22 10.00
C HIS A 98 13.61 25.20 8.94
N VAL A 99 13.15 25.04 7.70
CA VAL A 99 13.39 25.95 6.59
C VAL A 99 12.03 26.36 6.05
N GLY A 100 11.49 27.45 6.59
CA GLY A 100 10.24 28.09 6.16
C GLY A 100 10.48 29.56 5.88
N SER A 101 9.78 30.08 4.87
CA SER A 101 9.80 31.51 4.49
C SER A 101 8.74 32.33 5.23
N ASP A 102 7.86 31.68 5.99
CA ASP A 102 6.72 32.33 6.64
C ASP A 102 7.18 33.10 7.88
N PRO A 103 7.15 34.44 7.86
CA PRO A 103 7.62 35.26 8.97
C PRO A 103 6.72 35.17 10.21
N GLU A 104 5.47 34.70 10.04
CA GLU A 104 4.52 34.45 11.14
C GLU A 104 4.58 33.02 11.69
N SER A 105 5.40 32.14 11.13
CA SER A 105 5.48 30.76 11.62
C SER A 105 6.13 30.70 13.00
N ARG A 106 5.60 29.82 13.86
CA ARG A 106 6.00 29.68 15.27
C ARG A 106 7.49 29.35 15.47
N ASP A 107 8.16 28.82 14.44
CA ASP A 107 9.59 28.49 14.51
C ASP A 107 10.36 29.36 13.50
N PRO A 108 11.40 30.09 13.92
CA PRO A 108 12.22 30.86 13.00
C PRO A 108 13.00 29.95 12.04
N ALA A 109 13.28 30.44 10.83
CA ALA A 109 14.06 29.73 9.84
C ALA A 109 15.48 29.42 10.38
N GLY A 110 15.91 28.17 10.27
CA GLY A 110 17.19 27.68 10.78
C GLY A 110 17.15 27.24 12.25
N ALA A 111 16.01 27.33 12.94
CA ALA A 111 15.87 26.82 14.29
C ALA A 111 15.52 25.32 14.32
N LEU A 112 15.73 24.72 15.49
CA LEU A 112 15.30 23.37 15.79
C LEU A 112 13.76 23.29 15.78
N PRO A 113 13.17 22.22 15.22
CA PRO A 113 11.72 22.10 15.13
C PRO A 113 11.09 22.01 16.51
N THR A 114 9.98 22.74 16.72
CA THR A 114 9.26 22.68 17.99
C THR A 114 8.46 21.39 18.13
N LEU A 115 8.07 21.06 19.37
CA LEU A 115 7.22 19.90 19.71
C LEU A 115 5.99 19.72 18.78
N PRO A 116 5.16 20.75 18.50
CA PRO A 116 4.00 20.57 17.63
C PRO A 116 4.38 20.20 16.19
N ARG A 117 5.48 20.73 15.65
CA ARG A 117 5.94 20.40 14.31
C ARG A 117 6.52 18.98 14.25
N ARG A 118 7.21 18.55 15.31
CA ARG A 118 7.69 17.17 15.47
C ARG A 118 6.51 16.18 15.59
N ALA A 119 5.49 16.52 16.38
CA ALA A 119 4.25 15.74 16.45
C ALA A 119 3.53 15.69 15.08
N ALA A 120 3.47 16.80 14.34
CA ALA A 120 2.90 16.84 13.00
C ALA A 120 3.69 15.96 12.00
N TYR A 121 5.02 15.90 12.14
CA TYR A 121 5.85 14.99 11.36
C TYR A 121 5.50 13.53 11.64
N ILE A 122 5.38 13.13 12.91
CA ILE A 122 5.00 11.76 13.28
C ILE A 122 3.59 11.44 12.76
N ALA A 123 2.63 12.35 12.95
CA ALA A 123 1.27 12.17 12.48
C ALA A 123 1.19 12.04 10.94
N SER A 124 1.95 12.84 10.20
CA SER A 124 1.94 12.81 8.72
C SER A 124 2.74 11.66 8.11
N SER A 125 3.82 11.20 8.77
CA SER A 125 4.67 10.11 8.26
C SER A 125 4.15 8.72 8.63
N VAL A 126 3.46 8.56 9.77
CA VAL A 126 3.03 7.26 10.29
C VAL A 126 1.51 7.12 10.31
N LEU A 127 0.81 8.06 10.96
CA LEU A 127 -0.63 7.92 11.19
C LEU A 127 -1.45 8.19 9.91
N LEU A 128 -1.07 9.19 9.12
CA LEU A 128 -1.78 9.59 7.91
C LEU A 128 -1.79 8.49 6.85
N PRO A 129 -0.67 7.82 6.49
CA PRO A 129 -0.70 6.70 5.55
C PRO A 129 -1.57 5.55 6.04
N HIS A 130 -1.55 5.25 7.34
CA HIS A 130 -2.35 4.17 7.93
C HIS A 130 -3.85 4.48 7.92
N LEU A 131 -4.23 5.71 8.27
CA LEU A 131 -5.61 6.18 8.17
C LEU A 131 -6.08 6.19 6.72
N LEU A 132 -5.23 6.65 5.80
CA LEU A 132 -5.52 6.67 4.37
C LEU A 132 -5.74 5.25 3.84
N ALA A 133 -4.91 4.28 4.23
CA ALA A 133 -5.09 2.86 3.87
C ALA A 133 -6.44 2.29 4.34
N ARG A 134 -6.95 2.74 5.50
CA ARG A 134 -8.27 2.32 6.02
C ARG A 134 -9.45 3.05 5.39
N LEU A 135 -9.30 4.33 5.07
CA LEU A 135 -10.39 5.17 4.56
C LEU A 135 -10.54 5.10 3.03
N LEU A 136 -9.45 4.88 2.30
CA LEU A 136 -9.45 4.82 0.84
C LEU A 136 -10.44 3.80 0.26
N PRO A 137 -10.57 2.56 0.77
CA PRO A 137 -11.51 1.60 0.22
C PRO A 137 -12.97 2.10 0.25
N SER A 138 -13.39 2.70 1.38
CA SER A 138 -14.73 3.28 1.53
C SER A 138 -14.94 4.50 0.63
N VAL A 139 -13.91 5.35 0.50
CA VAL A 139 -13.96 6.52 -0.40
C VAL A 139 -14.05 6.07 -1.85
N ARG A 140 -13.27 5.07 -2.27
CA ARG A 140 -13.32 4.49 -3.61
C ARG A 140 -14.68 3.90 -3.93
N ALA A 141 -15.30 3.18 -3.00
CA ALA A 141 -16.65 2.64 -3.17
C ALA A 141 -17.70 3.76 -3.37
N ARG A 142 -17.60 4.85 -2.62
CA ARG A 142 -18.47 6.04 -2.78
C ARG A 142 -18.23 6.78 -4.10
N LEU A 143 -16.97 6.94 -4.50
CA LEU A 143 -16.61 7.56 -5.78
C LEU A 143 -17.12 6.73 -6.95
N ARG A 144 -16.97 5.41 -6.86
CA ARG A 144 -17.48 4.47 -7.86
C ARG A 144 -18.99 4.58 -8.03
N SER A 145 -19.75 4.51 -6.94
CA SER A 145 -21.22 4.63 -7.01
C SER A 145 -21.70 6.01 -7.48
N SER A 146 -20.93 7.07 -7.19
CA SER A 146 -21.22 8.41 -7.73
C SER A 146 -20.99 8.48 -9.24
N LEU A 147 -19.86 7.97 -9.72
CA LEU A 147 -19.53 7.96 -11.14
C LEU A 147 -20.45 7.04 -11.96
N GLU A 148 -20.87 5.89 -11.40
CA GLU A 148 -21.86 5.00 -12.02
C GLU A 148 -23.22 5.70 -12.20
N ARG A 149 -23.68 6.49 -11.22
CA ARG A 149 -24.91 7.31 -11.36
C ARG A 149 -24.79 8.37 -12.46
N ILE A 150 -23.62 8.97 -12.63
CA ILE A 150 -23.36 9.95 -13.70
C ILE A 150 -23.33 9.27 -15.07
N ALA A 151 -22.75 8.07 -15.17
CA ALA A 151 -22.72 7.31 -16.42
C ALA A 151 -24.13 6.83 -16.85
N LEU A 152 -24.94 6.35 -15.90
CA LEU A 152 -26.30 5.85 -16.16
C LEU A 152 -27.29 6.97 -16.52
N SER A 153 -27.21 8.14 -15.88
CA SER A 153 -28.09 9.29 -16.18
C SER A 153 -27.84 9.89 -17.58
N SER A 154 -26.63 9.77 -18.12
CA SER A 154 -26.37 10.13 -19.52
C SER A 154 -26.94 9.12 -20.52
N SER A 155 -27.17 7.86 -20.11
CA SER A 155 -27.78 6.84 -20.96
C SER A 155 -29.31 6.99 -21.02
N SER A 156 -29.96 7.34 -19.91
CA SER A 156 -31.42 7.53 -19.86
C SER A 156 -31.92 8.74 -20.66
N ASN A 157 -31.11 9.81 -20.76
CA ASN A 157 -31.46 10.95 -21.64
C ASN A 157 -31.34 10.62 -23.14
N SER A 158 -30.66 9.52 -23.51
CA SER A 158 -30.58 9.04 -24.89
C SER A 158 -31.69 8.05 -25.27
N SER A 159 -32.51 7.61 -24.31
CA SER A 159 -33.55 6.58 -24.51
C SER A 159 -34.95 7.13 -24.80
N SER A 160 -35.11 8.41 -25.17
CA SER A 160 -36.34 8.82 -25.85
C SER A 160 -36.33 8.21 -27.25
N ALA A 161 -37.28 7.31 -27.52
CA ALA A 161 -37.36 6.48 -28.72
C ALA A 161 -37.43 7.26 -30.06
N ALA A 162 -37.53 8.60 -30.02
CA ALA A 162 -37.51 9.48 -31.18
C ALA A 162 -36.09 9.81 -31.70
N ALA A 163 -35.02 9.60 -30.91
CA ALA A 163 -33.65 9.94 -31.30
C ALA A 163 -32.86 8.82 -31.98
N ALA A 164 -33.42 7.60 -32.09
CA ALA A 164 -32.74 6.41 -32.61
C ALA A 164 -32.46 6.42 -34.13
N LYS A 165 -32.76 7.51 -34.85
CA LYS A 165 -32.58 7.62 -36.31
C LYS A 165 -31.38 8.48 -36.75
N SER A 166 -30.62 9.11 -35.85
CA SER A 166 -29.42 9.86 -36.23
C SER A 166 -28.13 9.16 -35.77
N PRO A 167 -27.23 8.76 -36.68
CA PRO A 167 -25.97 8.08 -36.34
C PRO A 167 -24.90 8.98 -35.71
N ASP A 168 -25.16 10.29 -35.55
CA ASP A 168 -24.16 11.30 -35.18
C ASP A 168 -24.28 11.88 -33.75
N SER A 169 -25.04 11.25 -32.85
CA SER A 169 -25.10 11.73 -31.46
C SER A 169 -23.80 11.42 -30.70
N ARG A 170 -22.87 12.38 -30.72
CA ARG A 170 -21.63 12.31 -29.94
C ARG A 170 -21.96 12.12 -28.45
N PRO A 171 -21.35 11.14 -27.76
CA PRO A 171 -21.59 10.95 -26.34
C PRO A 171 -21.17 12.20 -25.57
N SER A 172 -21.96 12.55 -24.54
CA SER A 172 -21.63 13.67 -23.64
C SER A 172 -20.21 13.52 -23.09
N ALA A 173 -19.40 14.59 -23.19
CA ALA A 173 -18.03 14.59 -22.69
C ALA A 173 -17.95 14.14 -21.21
N ARG A 174 -18.97 14.48 -20.42
CA ARG A 174 -19.10 14.06 -19.01
C ARG A 174 -19.21 12.55 -18.82
N ALA A 175 -19.93 11.85 -19.70
CA ALA A 175 -20.06 10.39 -19.63
C ALA A 175 -18.76 9.68 -20.03
N THR A 176 -18.04 10.24 -21.01
CA THR A 176 -16.72 9.71 -21.42
C THR A 176 -15.68 9.89 -20.30
N VAL A 177 -15.67 11.06 -19.66
CA VAL A 177 -14.81 11.33 -18.49
C VAL A 177 -15.18 10.44 -17.31
N ALA A 178 -16.46 10.26 -17.01
CA ALA A 178 -16.89 9.38 -15.91
C ALA A 178 -16.49 7.92 -16.14
N ALA A 179 -16.62 7.40 -17.36
CA ALA A 179 -16.18 6.05 -17.72
C ALA A 179 -14.66 5.89 -17.62
N TYR A 180 -13.90 6.89 -18.06
CA TYR A 180 -12.44 6.90 -17.92
C TYR A 180 -12.00 6.92 -16.45
N LEU A 181 -12.64 7.75 -15.61
CA LEU A 181 -12.35 7.83 -14.19
C LEU A 181 -12.70 6.52 -13.45
N LEU A 182 -13.78 5.84 -13.84
CA LEU A 182 -14.16 4.54 -13.28
C LEU A 182 -13.12 3.46 -13.58
N ALA A 183 -12.63 3.40 -14.82
CA ALA A 183 -11.64 2.42 -15.24
C ALA A 183 -10.28 2.62 -14.56
N ASN A 184 -9.86 3.87 -14.34
CA ASN A 184 -8.54 4.20 -13.80
C ASN A 184 -8.55 4.55 -12.30
N LEU A 185 -9.68 4.39 -11.62
CA LEU A 185 -9.85 4.78 -10.21
C LEU A 185 -8.79 4.19 -9.27
N PRO A 186 -8.43 2.88 -9.37
CA PRO A 186 -7.39 2.29 -8.51
C PRO A 186 -5.99 2.86 -8.77
N SER A 187 -5.64 3.10 -10.05
CA SER A 187 -4.35 3.67 -10.47
C SER A 187 -4.21 5.12 -9.98
N ILE A 188 -5.23 5.94 -10.20
CA ILE A 188 -5.26 7.37 -9.83
C ILE A 188 -5.18 7.57 -8.31
N THR A 189 -5.79 6.68 -7.54
CA THR A 189 -5.84 6.78 -6.07
C THR A 189 -4.73 5.99 -5.37
N SER A 190 -3.76 5.46 -6.11
CA SER A 190 -2.61 4.75 -5.54
C SER A 190 -1.55 5.74 -5.02
N ALA A 191 -0.84 5.37 -3.95
CA ALA A 191 0.25 6.19 -3.40
C ALA A 191 1.57 6.05 -4.19
N ALA A 192 1.69 5.00 -5.01
CA ALA A 192 2.89 4.67 -5.77
C ALA A 192 3.40 5.80 -6.69
N PRO A 193 2.59 6.43 -7.56
CA PRO A 193 3.07 7.50 -8.43
C PRO A 193 3.49 8.74 -7.64
N LEU A 194 2.80 9.05 -6.53
CA LEU A 194 3.18 10.15 -5.64
C LEU A 194 4.52 9.89 -4.95
N HIS A 195 4.76 8.66 -4.51
CA HIS A 195 6.02 8.27 -3.91
C HIS A 195 7.16 8.31 -4.94
N ALA A 196 6.96 7.75 -6.13
CA ALA A 196 7.92 7.77 -7.22
C ALA A 196 8.26 9.20 -7.66
N ALA A 197 7.27 10.09 -7.77
CA ALA A 197 7.49 11.50 -8.08
C ALA A 197 8.27 12.22 -6.96
N THR A 198 7.98 11.92 -5.70
CA THR A 198 8.71 12.47 -4.55
C THR A 198 10.18 12.05 -4.58
N LEU A 199 10.45 10.76 -4.81
CA LEU A 199 11.81 10.23 -4.95
C LEU A 199 12.54 10.80 -6.17
N ALA A 200 11.86 10.98 -7.30
CA ALA A 200 12.45 11.61 -8.48
C ALA A 200 12.91 13.03 -8.18
N VAL A 201 12.05 13.85 -7.57
CA VAL A 201 12.42 15.21 -7.14
C VAL A 201 13.54 15.19 -6.12
N PHE A 202 13.56 14.22 -5.21
CA PHE A 202 14.66 14.05 -4.27
C PHE A 202 15.99 13.76 -4.97
N TYR A 203 16.04 12.85 -5.94
CA TYR A 203 17.30 12.52 -6.62
C TYR A 203 17.88 13.67 -7.45
N PHE A 204 17.03 14.58 -7.96
CA PHE A 204 17.51 15.80 -8.62
C PHE A 204 17.92 16.90 -7.65
N THR A 205 17.17 17.12 -6.56
CA THR A 205 17.40 18.26 -5.67
C THR A 205 18.27 17.93 -4.46
N GLY A 206 18.31 16.67 -4.06
CA GLY A 206 19.00 16.17 -2.87
C GLY A 206 18.44 16.69 -1.53
N THR A 207 17.22 17.24 -1.50
CA THR A 207 16.73 18.01 -0.34
C THR A 207 15.83 17.22 0.62
N TYR A 208 14.73 16.65 0.12
CA TYR A 208 13.72 15.98 0.95
C TYR A 208 13.43 14.57 0.42
N TYR A 209 13.82 13.55 1.18
CA TYR A 209 13.53 12.15 0.81
C TYR A 209 12.05 11.78 1.07
N GLU A 210 11.48 12.28 2.16
CA GLU A 210 10.08 12.04 2.53
C GLU A 210 9.20 13.24 2.20
N LEU A 211 7.99 12.98 1.70
CA LEU A 211 6.98 14.01 1.44
C LEU A 211 6.59 14.77 2.72
N ALA A 212 6.47 14.08 3.85
CA ALA A 212 6.14 14.69 5.14
C ALA A 212 7.17 15.76 5.56
N LYS A 213 8.47 15.47 5.39
CA LYS A 213 9.55 16.42 5.66
C LYS A 213 9.50 17.62 4.73
N ARG A 214 9.15 17.41 3.45
CA ARG A 214 8.97 18.47 2.46
C ARG A 214 7.81 19.41 2.82
N LEU A 215 6.66 18.86 3.19
CA LEU A 215 5.47 19.64 3.55
C LEU A 215 5.68 20.46 4.83
N LEU A 216 6.46 19.93 5.78
CA LEU A 216 6.77 20.61 7.05
C LEU A 216 8.03 21.48 7.00
N GLY A 217 8.73 21.52 5.87
CA GLY A 217 9.97 22.28 5.71
C GLY A 217 11.09 21.80 6.63
N LEU A 218 11.20 20.49 6.89
CA LEU A 218 12.24 19.91 7.75
C LEU A 218 13.45 19.50 6.91
N ARG A 219 14.54 20.26 7.01
CA ARG A 219 15.75 20.05 6.22
C ARG A 219 16.92 19.60 7.10
N TYR A 220 17.74 18.70 6.57
CA TYR A 220 18.91 18.20 7.27
C TYR A 220 20.14 19.08 7.08
N VAL A 221 20.87 19.28 8.17
CA VAL A 221 22.16 19.96 8.23
C VAL A 221 23.16 19.06 8.96
N PHE A 222 24.43 19.11 8.55
CA PHE A 222 25.50 18.38 9.23
C PHE A 222 25.87 19.04 10.56
N THR A 223 26.19 18.26 11.59
CA THR A 223 26.77 18.79 12.84
C THR A 223 28.29 18.99 12.78
N ARG A 224 28.92 18.56 11.68
CA ARG A 224 30.36 18.68 11.43
C ARG A 224 30.64 19.45 10.16
N ARG A 225 31.83 20.06 10.08
CA ARG A 225 32.35 20.60 8.82
C ARG A 225 32.79 19.42 7.94
N VAL A 226 32.12 19.26 6.80
CA VAL A 226 32.44 18.21 5.83
C VAL A 226 33.40 18.83 4.80
N PRO A 227 34.58 18.24 4.56
CA PRO A 227 35.46 18.70 3.48
C PRO A 227 34.81 18.42 2.12
N ASP A 228 34.96 19.35 1.18
CA ASP A 228 34.46 19.24 -0.18
C ASP A 228 35.25 18.18 -0.97
N SER A 229 34.95 16.90 -0.74
CA SER A 229 35.56 15.79 -1.49
C SER A 229 34.79 15.50 -2.77
N PRO A 230 35.47 15.24 -3.90
CA PRO A 230 34.83 14.97 -5.20
C PRO A 230 34.03 13.65 -5.22
N ASP A 231 34.23 12.76 -4.25
CA ASP A 231 33.57 11.45 -4.16
C ASP A 231 32.07 11.51 -3.79
N ARG A 232 31.54 12.69 -3.43
CA ARG A 232 30.11 12.89 -3.17
C ARG A 232 29.36 13.24 -4.46
N ALA A 233 29.40 12.32 -5.43
CA ALA A 233 28.60 12.43 -6.64
C ALA A 233 27.10 12.46 -6.30
N GLY A 234 26.35 13.34 -6.96
CA GLY A 234 24.90 13.41 -6.85
C GLY A 234 24.24 12.18 -7.46
N TYR A 235 23.09 11.77 -6.92
CA TYR A 235 22.26 10.69 -7.49
C TYR A 235 21.40 11.16 -8.67
N GLU A 236 21.80 12.22 -9.38
CA GLU A 236 21.03 12.82 -10.46
C GLU A 236 20.77 11.83 -11.60
N VAL A 237 21.77 10.99 -11.92
CA VAL A 237 21.64 9.91 -12.94
C VAL A 237 20.54 8.93 -12.56
N LEU A 238 20.45 8.56 -11.27
CA LEU A 238 19.38 7.70 -10.77
C LEU A 238 18.02 8.39 -10.88
N GLY A 239 17.97 9.71 -10.68
CA GLY A 239 16.78 10.54 -10.94
C GLY A 239 16.32 10.49 -12.40
N VAL A 240 17.25 10.62 -13.36
CA VAL A 240 16.95 10.51 -14.81
C VAL A 240 16.41 9.13 -15.16
N LEU A 241 17.02 8.06 -14.64
CA LEU A 241 16.55 6.69 -14.84
C LEU A 241 15.14 6.49 -14.27
N LEU A 242 14.87 7.02 -13.09
CA LEU A 242 13.54 6.92 -12.45
C LEU A 242 12.47 7.67 -13.25
N VAL A 243 12.77 8.86 -13.79
CA VAL A 243 11.85 9.60 -14.67
C VAL A 243 11.61 8.86 -15.97
N ALA A 244 12.65 8.30 -16.59
CA ALA A 244 12.51 7.49 -17.80
C ALA A 244 11.63 6.26 -17.55
N GLN A 245 11.84 5.56 -16.43
CA GLN A 245 11.00 4.44 -16.01
C GLN A 245 9.54 4.88 -15.80
N LEU A 246 9.31 5.98 -15.08
CA LEU A 246 7.96 6.52 -14.85
C LEU A 246 7.29 6.89 -16.18
N ALA A 247 8.03 7.48 -17.12
CA ALA A 247 7.52 7.84 -18.44
C ALA A 247 7.13 6.61 -19.27
N VAL A 248 7.96 5.56 -19.29
CA VAL A 248 7.65 4.30 -19.98
C VAL A 248 6.44 3.62 -19.36
N GLN A 249 6.40 3.49 -18.03
CA GLN A 249 5.25 2.90 -17.33
C GLN A 249 3.97 3.71 -17.57
N SER A 250 4.04 5.04 -17.52
CA SER A 250 2.90 5.91 -17.81
C SER A 250 2.44 5.77 -19.25
N TYR A 251 3.36 5.70 -20.22
CA TYR A 251 3.04 5.52 -21.63
C TYR A 251 2.34 4.18 -21.88
N LEU A 252 2.89 3.08 -21.33
CA LEU A 252 2.29 1.75 -21.46
C LEU A 252 0.91 1.70 -20.80
N HIS A 253 0.75 2.34 -19.63
CA HIS A 253 -0.54 2.44 -18.93
C HIS A 253 -1.57 3.24 -19.74
N VAL A 254 -1.21 4.41 -20.27
CA VAL A 254 -2.11 5.22 -21.11
C VAL A 254 -2.50 4.44 -22.37
N ARG A 255 -1.55 3.76 -23.01
CA ARG A 255 -1.80 2.94 -24.20
C ARG A 255 -2.76 1.78 -23.91
N SER A 256 -2.55 1.05 -22.81
CA SER A 256 -3.45 -0.05 -22.42
C SER A 256 -4.85 0.48 -22.11
N THR A 257 -4.94 1.57 -21.34
CA THR A 257 -6.22 2.21 -20.98
C THR A 257 -7.00 2.69 -22.21
N ILE A 258 -6.33 3.31 -23.19
CA ILE A 258 -6.97 3.73 -24.45
C ILE A 258 -7.48 2.52 -25.24
N SER A 259 -6.69 1.44 -25.30
CA SER A 259 -7.10 0.22 -26.00
C SER A 259 -8.30 -0.46 -25.33
N GLU A 260 -8.32 -0.55 -24.00
CA GLU A 260 -9.44 -1.13 -23.24
C GLU A 260 -10.70 -0.28 -23.39
N LEU A 261 -10.60 1.05 -23.36
CA LEU A 261 -11.75 1.93 -23.56
C LEU A 261 -12.38 1.75 -24.94
N SER A 262 -11.56 1.51 -25.97
CA SER A 262 -12.05 1.23 -27.33
C SER A 262 -12.77 -0.12 -27.43
N THR A 263 -12.23 -1.17 -26.79
CA THR A 263 -12.84 -2.51 -26.74
C THR A 263 -14.13 -2.51 -25.93
N THR A 264 -14.16 -1.85 -24.77
CA THR A 264 -15.35 -1.73 -23.92
C THR A 264 -16.47 -0.94 -24.60
N ARG A 265 -16.14 0.03 -25.46
CA ARG A 265 -17.12 0.75 -26.28
C ARG A 265 -17.69 -0.15 -27.40
N ALA A 266 -16.88 -1.03 -27.98
CA ALA A 266 -17.31 -2.02 -28.97
C ALA A 266 -18.15 -3.16 -28.35
N SER A 267 -17.83 -3.60 -27.14
CA SER A 267 -18.61 -4.64 -26.44
C SER A 267 -19.94 -4.11 -25.89
N ASN A 268 -19.97 -2.88 -25.35
CA ASN A 268 -21.21 -2.25 -24.87
C ASN A 268 -22.21 -1.95 -25.99
N THR A 269 -21.74 -1.71 -27.22
CA THR A 269 -22.60 -1.57 -28.41
C THR A 269 -23.17 -2.92 -28.83
N ALA A 270 -22.35 -3.98 -28.88
CA ALA A 270 -22.81 -5.35 -29.16
C ALA A 270 -23.72 -5.96 -28.06
N ALA A 271 -23.51 -5.59 -26.79
CA ALA A 271 -24.37 -5.99 -25.68
C ALA A 271 -25.73 -5.25 -25.69
N ARG A 272 -25.76 -3.98 -26.13
CA ARG A 272 -27.00 -3.22 -26.37
C ARG A 272 -27.88 -3.89 -27.41
N GLU A 273 -27.28 -4.51 -28.42
CA GLU A 273 -27.99 -5.27 -29.47
C GLU A 273 -28.62 -6.57 -28.94
N ARG A 274 -28.04 -7.18 -27.89
CA ARG A 274 -28.59 -8.40 -27.25
C ARG A 274 -29.54 -8.11 -26.06
N ALA A 275 -29.51 -6.90 -25.48
CA ALA A 275 -30.29 -6.53 -24.29
C ALA A 275 -31.76 -6.16 -24.58
N ALA A 276 -32.25 -6.30 -25.81
CA ALA A 276 -33.65 -6.06 -26.19
C ALA A 276 -34.62 -7.19 -25.75
N GLY A 277 -34.31 -7.93 -24.68
CA GLY A 277 -35.12 -9.01 -24.13
C GLY A 277 -35.50 -8.73 -22.66
N PRO A 278 -36.72 -9.10 -22.19
CA PRO A 278 -37.28 -8.56 -20.93
C PRO A 278 -36.61 -9.00 -19.62
N HIS A 279 -35.68 -9.95 -19.62
CA HIS A 279 -35.12 -10.54 -18.40
C HIS A 279 -33.63 -10.91 -18.52
N ALA A 280 -32.75 -9.92 -18.67
CA ALA A 280 -31.30 -10.13 -18.61
C ALA A 280 -30.73 -9.56 -17.30
N VAL A 281 -30.46 -10.43 -16.32
CA VAL A 281 -29.60 -10.10 -15.17
C VAL A 281 -28.16 -10.08 -15.69
N ASN A 282 -27.56 -8.89 -15.72
CA ASN A 282 -26.23 -8.70 -16.31
C ASN A 282 -25.15 -8.86 -15.23
N VAL A 283 -24.41 -9.97 -15.27
CA VAL A 283 -23.24 -10.20 -14.41
C VAL A 283 -22.03 -9.57 -15.09
N SER A 284 -21.55 -8.45 -14.55
CA SER A 284 -20.37 -7.77 -15.07
C SER A 284 -19.11 -8.60 -14.81
N LEU A 285 -18.46 -9.07 -15.89
CA LEU A 285 -17.15 -9.73 -15.89
C LEU A 285 -15.98 -8.72 -15.97
N ASP A 286 -16.23 -7.44 -15.65
CA ASP A 286 -15.23 -6.39 -15.76
C ASP A 286 -14.10 -6.58 -14.73
N ALA A 287 -12.88 -6.86 -15.20
CA ALA A 287 -11.71 -7.08 -14.36
C ALA A 287 -11.43 -5.90 -13.40
N ASN A 288 -11.82 -4.68 -13.79
CA ASN A 288 -11.68 -3.47 -12.97
C ASN A 288 -12.67 -3.39 -11.80
N ALA A 289 -13.77 -4.15 -11.83
CA ALA A 289 -14.66 -4.29 -10.68
C ALA A 289 -13.99 -5.12 -9.56
N TYR A 290 -13.11 -6.07 -9.93
CA TYR A 290 -12.29 -6.86 -8.99
C TYR A 290 -10.98 -6.15 -8.59
N ALA A 291 -10.41 -5.32 -9.46
CA ALA A 291 -9.14 -4.60 -9.23
C ALA A 291 -9.19 -3.62 -8.04
N ALA A 292 -10.34 -3.03 -7.74
CA ALA A 292 -10.51 -2.09 -6.62
C ALA A 292 -10.19 -2.71 -5.24
N ASN A 293 -10.29 -4.05 -5.14
CA ASN A 293 -9.99 -4.79 -3.92
C ASN A 293 -8.59 -5.43 -3.93
N THR A 294 -8.02 -5.68 -5.11
CA THR A 294 -6.71 -6.34 -5.27
C THR A 294 -5.53 -5.39 -5.39
N ALA A 295 -5.73 -4.14 -5.84
CA ALA A 295 -4.63 -3.17 -5.99
C ALA A 295 -4.07 -2.63 -4.66
N VAL A 296 -4.77 -2.80 -3.53
CA VAL A 296 -4.25 -2.53 -2.18
C VAL A 296 -3.56 -3.76 -1.58
N LEU A 297 -3.87 -4.96 -2.09
CA LEU A 297 -3.33 -6.23 -1.60
C LEU A 297 -1.96 -6.58 -2.20
N LEU A 298 -1.47 -5.82 -3.18
CA LEU A 298 -0.21 -6.10 -3.88
C LEU A 298 0.94 -5.16 -3.51
N SER A 299 0.74 -4.24 -2.55
CA SER A 299 1.84 -3.43 -2.01
C SER A 299 2.34 -3.87 -0.64
N ASP A 300 1.71 -4.87 0.00
CA ASP A 300 2.29 -5.67 1.07
C ASP A 300 1.42 -6.90 1.26
N ALA A 301 1.99 -8.10 1.09
CA ALA A 301 1.27 -9.34 1.24
C ALA A 301 0.71 -9.49 2.68
N ALA A 302 -0.50 -10.06 2.75
CA ALA A 302 -1.25 -10.50 3.94
C ALA A 302 -2.18 -9.46 4.64
N ALA A 303 -3.45 -9.48 4.22
CA ALA A 303 -4.59 -9.28 5.11
C ALA A 303 -5.83 -10.03 4.57
N THR A 304 -5.91 -11.32 4.86
CA THR A 304 -7.16 -12.07 4.87
C THR A 304 -7.83 -11.82 6.23
N THR A 305 -8.73 -10.85 6.31
CA THR A 305 -9.87 -10.88 7.23
C THR A 305 -11.06 -10.17 6.61
N THR A 306 -12.10 -10.97 6.41
CA THR A 306 -13.49 -10.62 6.21
C THR A 306 -13.89 -9.27 6.81
N THR A 307 -14.04 -8.26 5.95
CA THR A 307 -15.04 -7.21 6.14
C THR A 307 -15.73 -6.98 4.80
N THR A 308 -17.03 -7.23 4.84
CA THR A 308 -17.99 -7.16 3.74
C THR A 308 -17.93 -5.78 3.07
N ALA A 309 -17.57 -5.73 1.79
CA ALA A 309 -17.80 -4.55 0.96
C ALA A 309 -19.31 -4.43 0.64
N PRO A 310 -19.90 -3.21 0.69
CA PRO A 310 -21.27 -2.99 0.27
C PRO A 310 -21.30 -2.77 -1.25
N GLY A 311 -21.44 -3.86 -2.01
CA GLY A 311 -21.58 -3.80 -3.46
C GLY A 311 -21.84 -5.20 -4.00
N ALA A 312 -23.13 -5.52 -4.20
CA ALA A 312 -23.65 -6.84 -4.57
C ALA A 312 -23.27 -7.97 -3.59
N LYS A 313 -23.96 -8.04 -2.45
CA LYS A 313 -24.07 -9.29 -1.67
C LYS A 313 -24.83 -10.31 -2.53
N LEU A 314 -24.11 -10.99 -3.43
CA LEU A 314 -24.51 -12.34 -3.79
C LEU A 314 -24.39 -13.12 -2.49
N ASP A 315 -25.54 -13.46 -1.90
CA ASP A 315 -25.58 -14.37 -0.77
C ASP A 315 -25.18 -15.74 -1.30
N VAL A 316 -23.86 -16.00 -1.25
CA VAL A 316 -23.27 -17.28 -1.68
C VAL A 316 -23.94 -18.43 -0.92
N ALA A 317 -24.37 -18.22 0.33
CA ALA A 317 -25.11 -19.24 1.07
C ALA A 317 -26.51 -19.48 0.49
N ALA A 318 -27.22 -18.43 0.06
CA ALA A 318 -28.50 -18.56 -0.61
C ALA A 318 -28.40 -19.23 -2.00
N MET A 319 -27.32 -18.99 -2.75
CA MET A 319 -27.12 -19.59 -4.07
C MET A 319 -26.53 -21.01 -4.05
N THR A 320 -25.64 -21.30 -3.10
CA THR A 320 -24.93 -22.59 -3.03
C THR A 320 -25.55 -23.55 -2.03
N HIS A 321 -26.64 -23.16 -1.36
CA HIS A 321 -27.25 -23.86 -0.22
C HIS A 321 -26.23 -24.31 0.84
N THR A 322 -25.08 -23.64 0.89
CA THR A 322 -24.02 -23.95 1.84
C THR A 322 -24.19 -23.03 3.02
N PRO A 323 -24.45 -23.53 4.23
CA PRO A 323 -24.62 -22.66 5.40
C PRO A 323 -23.35 -21.84 5.59
N ALA A 324 -23.44 -20.51 5.54
CA ALA A 324 -22.33 -19.64 5.92
C ALA A 324 -22.15 -19.71 7.44
N ILE A 325 -20.90 -19.83 7.89
CA ILE A 325 -20.62 -19.73 9.33
C ILE A 325 -20.82 -18.26 9.69
N PRO A 326 -21.57 -17.91 10.75
CA PRO A 326 -21.54 -16.56 11.27
C PRO A 326 -20.13 -16.27 11.77
N ASP A 327 -19.53 -15.16 11.34
CA ASP A 327 -18.14 -14.75 11.64
C ASP A 327 -17.80 -14.73 13.16
N ALA A 328 -18.82 -14.80 14.02
CA ALA A 328 -18.70 -14.81 15.48
C ALA A 328 -18.62 -16.21 16.13
N ALA A 329 -18.81 -17.32 15.38
CA ALA A 329 -18.99 -18.66 15.97
C ALA A 329 -17.71 -19.52 16.08
N GLY A 330 -16.52 -19.00 15.72
CA GLY A 330 -15.29 -19.78 15.75
C GLY A 330 -15.15 -20.77 14.57
N ALA A 331 -14.12 -21.64 14.64
CA ALA A 331 -13.87 -22.66 13.61
C ALA A 331 -14.97 -23.74 13.62
N ARG A 332 -15.34 -24.31 12.47
CA ARG A 332 -16.35 -25.40 12.42
C ARG A 332 -15.86 -26.66 13.11
N PHE A 333 -14.59 -26.96 12.92
CA PHE A 333 -13.93 -28.10 13.52
C PHE A 333 -12.67 -27.60 14.24
N ASP A 334 -12.68 -27.62 15.57
CA ASP A 334 -11.52 -27.33 16.40
C ASP A 334 -11.01 -28.65 17.00
N LEU A 335 -9.81 -29.08 16.58
CA LEU A 335 -9.22 -30.34 17.03
C LEU A 335 -8.61 -30.26 18.44
N SER A 336 -8.80 -29.16 19.16
CA SER A 336 -8.59 -29.11 20.61
C SER A 336 -9.58 -29.99 21.38
N ASP A 337 -10.75 -30.26 20.81
CA ASP A 337 -11.69 -31.27 21.32
C ASP A 337 -11.38 -32.63 20.69
N ASP A 338 -10.95 -33.60 21.50
CA ASP A 338 -10.62 -34.96 21.07
C ASP A 338 -11.80 -35.71 20.42
N ALA A 339 -13.05 -35.32 20.73
CA ALA A 339 -14.23 -35.90 20.08
C ALA A 339 -14.36 -35.46 18.61
N VAL A 340 -13.88 -34.25 18.28
CA VAL A 340 -13.93 -33.69 16.94
C VAL A 340 -12.89 -34.38 16.05
N MET A 341 -13.37 -34.99 14.96
CA MET A 341 -12.57 -35.77 14.03
C MET A 341 -11.71 -36.83 14.74
N ALA A 342 -12.34 -37.63 15.62
CA ALA A 342 -11.69 -38.67 16.41
C ALA A 342 -10.88 -39.70 15.59
N TYR A 343 -11.12 -39.79 14.27
CA TYR A 343 -10.32 -40.63 13.37
C TYR A 343 -8.88 -40.12 13.17
N ILE A 344 -8.58 -38.85 13.48
CA ILE A 344 -7.23 -38.29 13.47
C ILE A 344 -6.57 -38.61 14.80
N ALA A 345 -5.91 -39.76 14.85
CA ALA A 345 -5.27 -40.28 16.06
C ALA A 345 -3.89 -39.64 16.32
N GLY A 346 -3.67 -39.23 17.57
CA GLY A 346 -2.36 -38.79 18.04
C GLY A 346 -2.16 -37.27 18.08
N ALA A 347 -1.67 -36.78 19.22
CA ALA A 347 -1.49 -35.35 19.49
C ALA A 347 -0.55 -34.64 18.51
N ALA A 348 0.36 -35.36 17.85
CA ALA A 348 1.23 -34.79 16.82
C ALA A 348 0.51 -34.59 15.48
N GLN A 349 -0.43 -35.48 15.12
CA GLN A 349 -1.18 -35.42 13.85
C GLN A 349 -2.32 -34.39 13.91
N ARG A 350 -2.77 -34.05 15.11
CA ARG A 350 -3.77 -33.01 15.37
C ARG A 350 -3.20 -31.59 15.36
N LYS A 351 -1.87 -31.43 15.22
CA LYS A 351 -1.18 -30.13 15.18
C LYS A 351 -0.86 -29.71 13.76
N CYS A 352 -1.10 -28.44 13.46
CA CYS A 352 -0.74 -27.83 12.20
C CYS A 352 0.75 -27.46 12.20
N THR A 353 1.53 -27.86 11.20
CA THR A 353 2.97 -27.52 11.15
C THR A 353 3.25 -26.07 10.78
N LEU A 354 2.25 -25.31 10.30
CA LEU A 354 2.39 -23.89 9.95
C LEU A 354 2.18 -22.97 11.17
N CYS A 355 1.12 -23.19 11.94
CA CYS A 355 0.84 -22.38 13.14
C CYS A 355 1.27 -23.03 14.44
N LEU A 356 1.68 -24.30 14.42
CA LEU A 356 2.10 -25.11 15.59
C LEU A 356 1.02 -25.29 16.68
N GLU A 357 -0.20 -24.87 16.37
CA GLU A 357 -1.40 -25.05 17.21
C GLU A 357 -2.21 -26.25 16.70
N GLU A 358 -3.22 -26.66 17.48
CA GLU A 358 -4.20 -27.66 17.05
C GLU A 358 -4.97 -27.18 15.80
N LEU A 359 -5.29 -28.15 14.94
CA LEU A 359 -5.91 -27.94 13.65
C LEU A 359 -7.29 -27.30 13.84
N LYS A 360 -7.51 -26.16 13.17
CA LYS A 360 -8.84 -25.55 13.07
C LYS A 360 -9.26 -25.54 11.62
N ASP A 361 -10.42 -26.12 11.34
CA ASP A 361 -10.92 -26.42 10.01
C ASP A 361 -9.83 -27.09 9.16
N PRO A 362 -9.47 -28.35 9.47
CA PRO A 362 -8.37 -29.02 8.80
C PRO A 362 -8.65 -29.18 7.30
N SER A 363 -7.58 -29.11 6.52
CA SER A 363 -7.62 -29.13 5.07
C SER A 363 -6.41 -29.88 4.54
N ALA A 364 -6.60 -30.63 3.46
CA ALA A 364 -5.58 -31.42 2.84
C ALA A 364 -5.18 -30.82 1.48
N THR A 365 -3.88 -30.80 1.24
CA THR A 365 -3.32 -30.58 -0.10
C THR A 365 -3.43 -31.85 -0.95
N GLN A 366 -3.30 -31.76 -2.28
CA GLN A 366 -3.32 -32.93 -3.18
C GLN A 366 -2.26 -33.99 -2.86
N CYS A 367 -1.18 -33.61 -2.16
CA CYS A 367 -0.15 -34.54 -1.72
C CYS A 367 -0.48 -35.27 -0.40
N GLY A 368 -1.61 -34.95 0.24
CA GLY A 368 -2.09 -35.60 1.48
C GLY A 368 -1.66 -34.92 2.78
N HIS A 369 -0.80 -33.89 2.74
CA HIS A 369 -0.44 -33.14 3.95
C HIS A 369 -1.58 -32.25 4.44
N VAL A 370 -1.81 -32.24 5.76
CA VAL A 370 -2.94 -31.61 6.43
C VAL A 370 -2.50 -30.37 7.22
N PHE A 371 -3.25 -29.28 7.08
CA PHE A 371 -3.02 -27.99 7.74
C PHE A 371 -4.37 -27.32 8.08
N CYS A 372 -4.37 -26.27 8.90
CA CYS A 372 -5.55 -25.41 9.05
C CYS A 372 -5.92 -24.77 7.71
N TRP A 373 -7.22 -24.72 7.36
CA TRP A 373 -7.73 -24.12 6.12
C TRP A 373 -7.15 -22.72 5.86
N ALA A 374 -7.14 -21.86 6.88
CA ALA A 374 -6.58 -20.53 6.77
C ALA A 374 -5.06 -20.56 6.52
N CYS A 375 -4.31 -21.38 7.28
CA CYS A 375 -2.85 -21.43 7.20
C CYS A 375 -2.33 -21.87 5.83
N ILE A 376 -2.86 -22.97 5.28
CA ILE A 376 -2.43 -23.43 3.96
C ILE A 376 -2.96 -22.53 2.84
N GLY A 377 -4.16 -21.96 3.02
CA GLY A 377 -4.71 -20.99 2.08
C GLY A 377 -3.82 -19.75 1.94
N ASP A 378 -3.32 -19.21 3.06
CA ASP A 378 -2.41 -18.06 3.06
C ASP A 378 -1.04 -18.43 2.46
N TRP A 379 -0.50 -19.60 2.81
CA TRP A 379 0.78 -20.08 2.23
C TRP A 379 0.71 -20.22 0.72
N VAL A 380 -0.31 -20.91 0.21
CA VAL A 380 -0.44 -21.23 -1.23
C VAL A 380 -0.69 -19.98 -2.08
N ARG A 381 -1.27 -18.93 -1.49
CA ARG A 381 -1.40 -17.61 -2.15
C ARG A 381 -0.06 -16.92 -2.36
N GLU A 382 0.92 -17.16 -1.49
CA GLU A 382 2.27 -16.60 -1.60
C GLU A 382 3.18 -17.51 -2.43
N LYS A 383 3.16 -18.82 -2.17
CA LYS A 383 3.95 -19.84 -2.86
C LYS A 383 3.07 -21.02 -3.23
N PRO A 384 2.83 -21.30 -4.53
CA PRO A 384 1.91 -22.36 -4.98
C PRO A 384 2.50 -23.78 -4.84
N GLU A 385 2.98 -24.13 -3.65
CA GLU A 385 3.59 -25.42 -3.32
C GLU A 385 3.22 -25.86 -1.89
N CYS A 386 3.26 -27.16 -1.64
CA CYS A 386 3.07 -27.72 -0.29
C CYS A 386 4.28 -27.39 0.61
N PRO A 387 4.07 -26.86 1.83
CA PRO A 387 5.16 -26.54 2.76
C PRO A 387 6.06 -27.72 3.15
N LEU A 388 5.54 -28.95 3.09
CA LEU A 388 6.25 -30.15 3.56
C LEU A 388 6.99 -30.88 2.44
N CYS A 389 6.35 -31.07 1.28
CA CYS A 389 6.94 -31.84 0.17
C CYS A 389 7.20 -31.04 -1.11
N ARG A 390 6.88 -29.74 -1.13
CA ARG A 390 7.10 -28.81 -2.27
C ARG A 390 6.42 -29.24 -3.58
N ARG A 391 5.44 -30.14 -3.52
CA ARG A 391 4.59 -30.45 -4.67
C ARG A 391 3.67 -29.28 -4.94
N GLU A 392 3.40 -28.98 -6.20
CA GLU A 392 2.50 -27.91 -6.61
C GLU A 392 1.14 -28.02 -5.93
N ALA A 393 0.68 -26.90 -5.38
CA ALA A 393 -0.62 -26.78 -4.74
C ALA A 393 -1.18 -25.40 -5.04
N MET A 394 -2.39 -25.32 -5.60
CA MET A 394 -3.11 -24.06 -5.84
C MET A 394 -4.27 -23.94 -4.85
N VAL A 395 -4.81 -22.73 -4.64
CA VAL A 395 -5.91 -22.51 -3.69
C VAL A 395 -7.12 -23.39 -4.02
N GLN A 396 -7.43 -23.57 -5.31
CA GLN A 396 -8.50 -24.46 -5.77
C GLN A 396 -8.25 -25.96 -5.53
N HIS A 397 -7.01 -26.35 -5.24
CA HIS A 397 -6.60 -27.73 -5.02
C HIS A 397 -6.60 -28.14 -3.53
N ILE A 398 -6.92 -27.19 -2.65
CA ILE A 398 -7.00 -27.43 -1.21
C ILE A 398 -8.40 -27.95 -0.90
N LEU A 399 -8.48 -29.18 -0.37
CA LEU A 399 -9.76 -29.77 0.04
C LEU A 399 -9.97 -29.58 1.54
N PRO A 400 -11.08 -28.97 1.98
CA PRO A 400 -11.44 -28.95 3.39
C PRO A 400 -11.84 -30.35 3.84
N LEU A 401 -11.25 -30.82 4.95
CA LEU A 401 -11.69 -32.05 5.60
C LEU A 401 -12.96 -31.75 6.39
N ARG A 402 -13.97 -32.61 6.24
CA ARG A 402 -15.25 -32.49 6.94
C ARG A 402 -15.52 -33.79 7.69
N ALA A 403 -16.01 -33.69 8.91
CA ALA A 403 -16.61 -34.82 9.61
C ALA A 403 -18.05 -35.00 9.09
N ALA A 404 -18.43 -36.24 8.79
CA ALA A 404 -19.79 -36.62 8.40
C ALA A 404 -20.66 -36.85 9.64
#